data_AF-A0A8H2PEK4-F1
#
_entry.id   AF-A0A8H2PEK4-F1
#
_cell.length_a   1.000
_cell.length_b   1.000
_cell.length_c   1.000
_cell.angle_alpha   90.00
_cell.angle_beta   90.00
_cell.angle_gamma   90.00
#
_symmetry.space_group_name_H-M   'P 1'
#
loop_
_entity.id
_entity.type
_entity.pdbx_description
1 polymer ?
#
loop_
_entity_poly.entity_id
_entity_poly.type
_entity_poly.pdbx_seq_one_letter_code
_entity_poly.pdbx_strand_id
1 'polypeptide(L)' 'MKAPATGLVWDGGTATGVKGHYAVRWAGASGPWWLTAVGHDGLPLMEIPSGGRRFWTPDEAKAFADQLDRQPPVGEMSGS' A
#
# COMPACT_ATOMS: atom_id res chain seq x y z
N MET A 1 -2.52 -18.74 -16.39
CA MET A 1 -2.79 -17.38 -16.90
C MET A 1 -1.99 -16.42 -16.04
N LYS A 2 -1.07 -15.65 -16.63
CA LYS A 2 -0.18 -14.73 -15.89
C LYS A 2 -0.99 -13.47 -15.60
N ALA A 3 -1.25 -13.16 -14.32
CA ALA A 3 -1.93 -11.92 -13.95
C ALA A 3 -1.15 -10.73 -14.54
N PRO A 4 -1.82 -9.72 -15.14
CA PRO A 4 -1.12 -8.55 -15.63
C PRO A 4 -0.43 -7.87 -14.44
N ALA A 5 0.83 -7.49 -14.62
CA ALA A 5 1.63 -6.73 -13.65
C ALA A 5 1.16 -5.26 -13.58
N THR A 6 -0.15 -5.05 -13.48
CA THR A 6 -0.75 -3.72 -13.40
C THR A 6 -0.53 -3.22 -11.99
N GLY A 7 0.25 -2.14 -11.85
CA GLY A 7 0.37 -1.43 -10.58
C GLY A 7 -0.98 -0.92 -10.09
N LEU A 8 -1.02 -0.47 -8.84
CA LEU A 8 -2.17 0.13 -8.21
C LEU A 8 -2.74 1.26 -9.10
N VAL A 9 -4.03 1.18 -9.40
CA VAL A 9 -4.74 2.25 -10.08
C VAL A 9 -5.24 3.22 -9.01
N TRP A 10 -4.68 4.43 -9.01
CA TRP A 10 -5.00 5.46 -8.03
C TRP A 10 -6.18 6.31 -8.49
N ASP A 11 -7.23 6.37 -7.67
CA ASP A 11 -8.28 7.38 -7.74
C ASP A 11 -8.01 8.44 -6.67
N GLY A 12 -7.39 9.54 -7.09
CA GLY A 12 -6.89 10.58 -6.20
C GLY A 12 -5.82 10.06 -5.22
N GLY A 13 -6.22 9.92 -3.96
CA GLY A 13 -5.38 9.48 -2.84
C GLY A 13 -5.58 8.02 -2.44
N THR A 14 -6.43 7.25 -3.14
CA THR A 14 -6.77 5.88 -2.77
C THR A 14 -6.57 4.90 -3.91
N ALA A 15 -6.27 3.65 -3.60
CA ALA A 15 -6.19 2.56 -4.56
C ALA A 15 -6.59 1.23 -3.91
N THR A 16 -7.11 0.30 -4.71
CA THR A 16 -7.35 -1.09 -4.28
C THR A 16 -6.43 -2.01 -5.06
N GLY A 17 -5.69 -2.84 -4.32
CA GLY A 17 -4.74 -3.82 -4.85
C GLY A 17 -5.07 -5.24 -4.42
N VAL A 18 -4.12 -6.13 -4.71
CA VAL A 18 -4.18 -7.55 -4.36
C VAL A 18 -4.22 -7.75 -2.85
N LYS A 19 -3.41 -7.00 -2.08
CA LYS A 19 -3.34 -7.14 -0.62
C LYS A 19 -4.50 -6.44 0.09
N GLY A 20 -5.08 -5.39 -0.51
CA GLY A 20 -6.16 -4.65 0.12
C GLY A 20 -6.32 -3.22 -0.38
N HIS A 21 -6.79 -2.34 0.51
CA HIS A 21 -7.09 -0.95 0.23
C HIS A 21 -5.99 -0.04 0.78
N TYR A 22 -5.51 0.87 -0.06
CA TYR A 22 -4.46 1.84 0.24
C TYR A 22 -5.03 3.25 0.26
N ALA A 23 -4.55 4.08 1.19
CA ALA A 23 -4.87 5.50 1.24
C ALA A 23 -3.63 6.34 1.57
N VAL A 24 -3.40 7.36 0.76
CA VAL A 24 -2.36 8.38 0.91
C VAL A 24 -3.05 9.68 1.33
N ARG A 25 -2.67 10.20 2.50
CA ARG A 25 -3.28 11.40 3.10
C ARG A 25 -2.22 12.45 3.39
N TRP A 26 -2.55 13.70 3.12
CA TRP A 26 -1.70 14.84 3.45
C TRP A 26 -1.90 15.29 4.89
N ALA A 27 -0.82 15.57 5.62
CA ALA A 27 -0.90 16.08 6.99
C ALA A 27 -1.02 17.62 7.10
N GLY A 28 -1.23 18.35 6.00
CA GLY A 28 -1.43 19.81 5.97
C GLY A 28 -0.25 20.60 5.39
N ALA A 29 -0.35 21.94 5.35
CA ALA A 29 0.42 22.87 4.49
C ALA A 29 1.94 22.59 4.29
N SER A 30 2.63 22.10 5.31
CA SER A 30 4.05 21.67 5.22
C SER A 30 4.30 20.32 5.89
N GLY A 31 3.23 19.56 6.11
CA GLY A 31 3.22 18.27 6.77
C GLY A 31 3.55 17.12 5.81
N PRO A 32 3.99 15.98 6.36
CA PRO A 32 4.30 14.81 5.56
C PRO A 32 3.05 14.17 4.93
N TRP A 33 3.29 13.22 4.03
CA TRP A 33 2.27 12.32 3.52
C TRP A 33 2.25 11.04 4.35
N TRP A 34 1.06 10.51 4.57
CA TRP A 34 0.85 9.26 5.31
C TRP A 34 0.20 8.23 4.41
N LEU A 35 0.83 7.07 4.31
CA LEU A 35 0.25 5.88 3.70
C LEU A 35 -0.35 5.00 4.79
N THR A 36 -1.62 4.67 4.66
CA THR A 36 -2.29 3.63 5.44
C THR A 36 -2.78 2.55 4.50
N ALA A 37 -2.84 1.30 4.97
CA ALA A 37 -3.49 0.24 4.23
C ALA A 37 -4.22 -0.74 5.16
N VAL A 38 -5.31 -1.28 4.65
CA VAL A 38 -6.08 -2.35 5.30
C VAL A 38 -6.25 -3.49 4.31
N GLY A 39 -6.17 -4.73 4.78
CA GLY A 39 -6.48 -5.92 4.00
C GLY A 39 -7.94 -5.96 3.57
N HIS A 40 -8.26 -6.88 2.67
CA HIS A 40 -9.66 -7.16 2.29
C HIS A 40 -10.51 -7.69 3.46
N ASP A 41 -9.85 -8.18 4.51
CA ASP A 41 -10.45 -8.56 5.80
C ASP A 41 -10.74 -7.36 6.72
N GLY A 42 -10.37 -6.14 6.30
CA GLY A 42 -10.53 -4.91 7.07
C GLY A 42 -9.50 -4.74 8.19
N LEU A 43 -8.52 -5.63 8.30
CA LEU A 43 -7.45 -5.52 9.29
C LEU A 43 -6.28 -4.69 8.74
N PRO A 44 -5.51 -3.99 9.58
CA PRO A 44 -4.31 -3.29 9.13
C PRO A 44 -3.32 -4.26 8.46
N LEU A 45 -2.76 -3.89 7.30
CA LEU A 45 -1.68 -4.67 6.70
C LEU A 45 -0.46 -4.66 7.62
N MET A 46 0.09 -5.82 7.94
CA MET A 46 1.21 -5.95 8.89
C MET A 46 2.48 -5.23 8.42
N GLU A 47 2.64 -5.06 7.11
CA GLU A 47 3.76 -4.37 6.49
C GLU A 47 3.69 -2.84 6.63
N ILE A 48 2.56 -2.31 7.10
CA ILE A 48 2.37 -0.88 7.39
C ILE A 48 2.11 -0.70 8.89
N PRO A 49 2.81 0.22 9.59
CA PRO A 49 2.50 0.53 10.98
C PRO A 49 1.03 0.93 11.16
N SER A 50 0.44 0.62 12.32
CA SER A 50 -0.96 0.92 12.64
C SER A 50 -1.34 2.40 12.60
N GLY A 51 -0.36 3.31 12.64
CA GLY A 51 -0.53 4.76 12.41
C GLY A 51 -0.26 5.24 10.98
N GLY A 52 0.04 4.32 10.07
CA GLY A 52 0.53 4.60 8.72
C GLY A 52 2.04 4.80 8.64
N ARG A 53 2.55 4.82 7.41
CA ARG A 53 3.96 5.09 7.09
C ARG A 53 4.10 6.49 6.52
N ARG A 54 5.08 7.24 7.02
CA ARG A 54 5.37 8.62 6.65
C ARG A 54 6.24 8.71 5.39
N PHE A 55 5.92 9.64 4.50
CA PHE A 55 6.65 9.97 3.27
C PHE A 55 6.78 11.48 3.09
N TRP A 56 7.75 11.91 2.28
CA TRP A 56 7.94 13.33 1.99
C TRP A 56 7.05 13.80 0.84
N THR A 57 6.81 12.93 -0.14
CA THR A 57 5.96 13.20 -1.29
C THR A 57 4.82 12.17 -1.42
N PRO A 58 3.71 12.49 -2.08
CA PRO A 58 2.65 11.51 -2.33
C PRO A 58 3.13 10.43 -3.30
N ASP A 59 4.01 10.75 -4.24
CA ASP A 59 4.53 9.79 -5.22
C ASP A 59 5.40 8.70 -4.57
N GLU A 60 6.22 9.05 -3.58
CA GLU A 60 6.97 8.07 -2.78
C GLU A 60 6.03 7.11 -2.03
N ALA A 61 4.95 7.66 -1.46
CA ALA A 61 3.95 6.85 -0.75
C ALA A 61 3.26 5.87 -1.70
N LYS A 62 2.90 6.34 -2.91
CA LYS A 62 2.27 5.51 -3.95
C LYS A 62 3.22 4.44 -4.48
N ALA A 63 4.47 4.80 -4.76
CA ALA A 63 5.49 3.86 -5.22
C ALA A 63 5.78 2.75 -4.19
N PHE A 64 5.80 3.09 -2.90
CA PHE A 64 5.93 2.08 -1.84
C PHE A 64 4.72 1.15 -1.78
N ALA A 65 3.49 1.68 -1.87
CA ALA A 65 2.28 0.87 -1.91
C ALA A 65 2.25 -0.08 -3.12
N ASP A 66 2.67 0.39 -4.29
CA ASP A 66 2.84 -0.42 -5.50
C ASP A 66 3.85 -1.56 -5.29
N GLN A 67 4.98 -1.27 -4.67
CA GLN A 67 5.98 -2.29 -4.36
C GLN A 67 5.43 -3.32 -3.38
N LEU A 68 4.71 -2.86 -2.35
CA LEU A 68 4.10 -3.72 -1.35
C LEU A 68 3.05 -4.64 -1.97
N ASP A 69 2.15 -4.11 -2.80
CA ASP A 69 1.07 -4.90 -3.42
C ASP A 69 1.59 -5.97 -4.39
N ARG A 70 2.77 -5.75 -4.98
CA ARG A 70 3.45 -6.73 -5.86
C ARG A 70 4.13 -7.87 -5.10
N GLN A 71 4.32 -7.75 -3.79
CA GLN A 71 4.93 -8.83 -3.01
C GLN A 71 3.89 -9.92 -2.75
N PRO A 72 4.23 -11.20 -2.95
CA PRO A 72 3.35 -12.28 -2.53
C PRO A 72 3.08 -12.17 -1.01
N PRO A 73 1.92 -12.64 -0.51
CA PRO A 73 1.68 -12.71 0.92
C PRO A 73 2.83 -13.47 1.59
N VAL A 74 3.39 -12.91 2.66
CA VAL A 74 4.48 -13.53 3.41
C VAL A 74 3.91 -14.82 4.04
N GLY A 75 4.15 -15.95 3.37
CA GLY A 75 3.44 -17.20 3.64
C GLY A 75 3.73 -18.29 2.61
N GLU A 76 4.10 -17.92 1.38
CA GLU A 76 4.51 -18.87 0.33
C GLU A 76 6.03 -18.86 0.09
N MET A 77 6.83 -18.96 1.15
CA MET A 77 8.28 -19.19 1.05
C MET A 77 8.76 -20.19 2.12
N SER A 78 8.21 -21.40 2.12
CA SER A 78 8.91 -22.61 2.58
C SER A 78 8.05 -23.83 2.31
N GLY A 79 8.44 -24.55 1.27
CA GLY A 79 7.97 -25.90 0.96
C GLY A 79 9.09 -26.58 0.17
N SER A 80 10.23 -26.76 0.84
CA SER A 80 11.32 -27.63 0.39
C SER A 80 11.21 -28.98 1.10
#